data_AF-A0A673HRW8-F1
#
_entry.id   AF-A0A673HRW8-F1
#
_cell.length_a   1.000
_cell.length_b   1.000
_cell.length_c   1.000
_cell.angle_alpha   90.00
_cell.angle_beta   90.00
_cell.angle_gamma   90.00
#
_symmetry.space_group_name_H-M   'P 1'
#
loop_
_entity.id
_entity.type
_entity.pdbx_description
1 polymer ?
#
loop_
_entity_poly.entity_id
_entity_poly.type
_entity_poly.pdbx_seq_one_letter_code
_entity_poly.pdbx_strand_id
1 'polypeptide(L)'
;IFVNYFDFLKLRVALFVSPDIDALCACKVLQVSHVINSYATVTLAMNVTTYTRIQCTRCYRMPTATCTCRKTSKGNSMIATDYYLNKQYFSQFVTTVFYFQAALVMFELAWVMSKDTKDMLWWSVIGVTDQWVHDKIPHMKYVTDIATLQRHVSRHNHRNEDEENSLSIDCMRITFEYDLRLVLYQHWSLYESICNSCYTSCSFKLWSINGQKKLQEFLADMGLPLKQVRQKFNSMDMTIKENLREVIEESANKFNMKDIRVQTFAVHFGFKNRFLASDVVHAAAALLENVEKDETPTDNFIKALDCLSRSNLERLHLGIDLAKKKLKAIQQTVASCICTNLILSQGPFLYCHLLEGTPDVKLFSKPLALTLLCKYLLKAFVCSTRNKRCKILPLIMAAPLDVEKGTVIVLGIPPESETSDKKNFFGRAFEKAAESTSSRTIHDHFDTSVIELKMEDRGKFLDALITLLS
;
A
#
# COMPACT_ATOMS: atom_id res chain seq x y z
N ILE A 1 1.21 -12.21 -29.62
CA ILE A 1 1.60 -12.22 -28.18
C ILE A 1 0.52 -12.87 -27.29
N PHE A 2 -0.78 -12.75 -27.59
CA PHE A 2 -1.86 -13.41 -26.83
C PHE A 2 -2.07 -14.93 -27.09
N VAL A 3 -1.59 -15.47 -28.21
CA VAL A 3 -1.79 -16.91 -28.55
C VAL A 3 -0.89 -17.84 -27.72
N ASN A 4 0.29 -17.38 -27.27
CA ASN A 4 1.25 -18.22 -26.53
C ASN A 4 0.97 -18.32 -25.02
N TYR A 5 -0.03 -17.60 -24.48
CA TYR A 5 -0.41 -17.74 -23.07
C TYR A 5 -1.31 -18.96 -22.82
N PHE A 6 -2.04 -19.40 -23.84
CA PHE A 6 -2.99 -20.53 -23.75
C PHE A 6 -2.30 -21.89 -23.60
N ASP A 7 -1.14 -22.09 -24.23
CA ASP A 7 -0.39 -23.36 -24.10
C ASP A 7 0.26 -23.54 -22.72
N PHE A 8 0.45 -22.47 -21.96
CA PHE A 8 1.06 -22.54 -20.63
C PHE A 8 0.11 -23.05 -19.53
N LEU A 9 -1.20 -22.95 -19.73
CA LEU A 9 -2.21 -23.34 -18.72
C LEU A 9 -2.45 -24.86 -18.63
N LYS A 10 -1.83 -25.68 -19.50
CA LYS A 10 -1.77 -27.13 -19.35
C LYS A 10 -0.64 -27.61 -18.43
N LEU A 11 0.27 -26.73 -18.03
CA LEU A 11 1.39 -27.03 -17.15
C LEU A 11 1.07 -26.61 -15.71
N ARG A 12 1.63 -27.31 -14.72
CA ARG A 12 1.57 -26.88 -13.31
C ARG A 12 2.31 -25.53 -13.19
N VAL A 13 1.56 -24.45 -12.99
CA VAL A 13 2.12 -23.11 -12.78
C VAL A 13 2.25 -22.85 -11.28
N ALA A 14 3.49 -22.64 -10.82
CA ALA A 14 3.73 -22.10 -9.49
C ALA A 14 3.61 -20.58 -9.55
N LEU A 15 2.64 -20.02 -8.81
CA LEU A 15 2.48 -18.57 -8.66
C LEU A 15 3.20 -18.13 -7.38
N PHE A 16 4.24 -17.33 -7.52
CA PHE A 16 4.82 -16.59 -6.40
C PHE A 16 3.99 -15.34 -6.17
N VAL A 17 3.43 -15.23 -4.97
CA VAL A 17 2.43 -14.22 -4.61
C VAL A 17 3.06 -13.36 -3.52
N SER A 18 3.15 -12.04 -3.77
CA SER A 18 3.54 -11.07 -2.74
C SER A 18 2.55 -11.14 -1.57
N PRO A 19 2.98 -10.98 -0.31
CA PRO A 19 2.06 -10.88 0.82
C PRO A 19 1.41 -9.48 0.85
N ASP A 20 0.63 -9.15 -0.17
CA ASP A 20 -0.20 -7.94 -0.22
C ASP A 20 -1.64 -8.25 -0.61
N ILE A 21 -2.51 -7.25 -0.45
CA ILE A 21 -3.96 -7.44 -0.55
C ILE A 21 -4.37 -7.64 -2.01
N ASP A 22 -3.69 -6.98 -2.97
CA ASP A 22 -3.90 -7.20 -4.40
C ASP A 22 -3.62 -8.66 -4.79
N ALA A 23 -2.52 -9.23 -4.31
CA ALA A 23 -2.17 -10.61 -4.61
C ALA A 23 -3.08 -11.62 -3.87
N LEU A 24 -3.54 -11.32 -2.65
CA LEU A 24 -4.62 -12.07 -1.97
C LEU A 24 -5.92 -12.09 -2.79
N CYS A 25 -6.33 -10.94 -3.32
CA CYS A 25 -7.50 -10.81 -4.18
C CYS A 25 -7.33 -11.61 -5.48
N ALA A 26 -6.16 -11.57 -6.11
CA ALA A 26 -5.83 -12.37 -7.29
C ALA A 26 -5.94 -13.88 -6.99
N CYS A 27 -5.44 -14.34 -5.84
CA CYS A 27 -5.57 -15.73 -5.41
C CYS A 27 -7.04 -16.15 -5.28
N LYS A 28 -7.88 -15.25 -4.74
CA LYS A 28 -9.31 -15.51 -4.58
C LYS A 28 -10.05 -15.61 -5.91
N VAL A 29 -9.74 -14.74 -6.88
CA VAL A 29 -10.26 -14.81 -8.25
C VAL A 29 -9.91 -16.16 -8.90
N LEU A 30 -8.67 -16.62 -8.72
CA LEU A 30 -8.20 -17.91 -9.24
C LEU A 30 -8.91 -19.10 -8.60
N GLN A 31 -9.17 -19.06 -7.28
CA GLN A 31 -9.88 -20.13 -6.57
C GLN A 31 -11.29 -20.37 -7.13
N VAL A 32 -12.03 -19.31 -7.44
CA VAL A 32 -13.44 -19.43 -7.89
C VAL A 32 -13.56 -19.78 -9.37
N SER A 33 -12.61 -19.39 -10.21
CA SER A 33 -12.75 -19.54 -11.66
C SER A 33 -12.75 -21.00 -12.16
N HIS A 34 -12.45 -22.00 -11.31
CA HIS A 34 -12.23 -23.41 -11.69
C HIS A 34 -11.32 -23.57 -12.93
N VAL A 35 -10.52 -22.55 -13.27
CA VAL A 35 -9.53 -22.59 -14.37
C VAL A 35 -8.44 -23.61 -14.03
N ILE A 36 -8.29 -23.89 -12.73
CA ILE A 36 -7.49 -24.97 -12.18
C ILE A 36 -8.42 -26.03 -11.61
N ASN A 37 -9.14 -26.77 -12.46
CA ASN A 37 -9.78 -28.01 -12.02
C ASN A 37 -9.35 -29.14 -12.95
N SER A 38 -8.22 -29.78 -12.57
CA SER A 38 -7.94 -31.23 -12.71
C SER A 38 -6.50 -31.61 -12.27
N TYR A 39 -5.49 -30.71 -12.31
CA TYR A 39 -4.08 -31.15 -12.10
C TYR A 39 -3.11 -30.18 -11.41
N ALA A 40 -3.53 -29.02 -10.91
CA ALA A 40 -2.64 -28.14 -10.16
C ALA A 40 -3.08 -28.09 -8.68
N THR A 41 -2.34 -28.80 -7.85
CA THR A 41 -2.18 -28.42 -6.45
C THR A 41 -1.65 -26.99 -6.46
N VAL A 42 -2.43 -26.02 -6.01
CA VAL A 42 -1.90 -24.69 -5.69
C VAL A 42 -1.03 -24.88 -4.44
N THR A 43 0.22 -25.28 -4.65
CA THR A 43 1.23 -25.24 -3.61
C THR A 43 1.62 -23.77 -3.47
N LEU A 44 0.87 -23.03 -2.65
CA LEU A 44 1.29 -21.72 -2.14
C LEU A 44 2.55 -21.96 -1.30
N ALA A 45 3.71 -21.79 -1.92
CA ALA A 45 4.98 -21.79 -1.21
C ALA A 45 5.07 -20.51 -0.38
N MET A 46 4.45 -20.53 0.80
CA MET A 46 4.71 -19.56 1.83
C MET A 46 6.00 -19.97 2.54
N ASN A 47 7.05 -19.21 2.26
CA ASN A 47 8.29 -19.06 3.01
C ASN A 47 9.47 -20.03 2.80
N VAL A 48 10.63 -19.36 2.67
CA VAL A 48 11.93 -19.62 3.31
C VAL A 48 12.80 -20.74 2.73
N THR A 49 14.07 -20.38 2.48
CA THR A 49 15.22 -21.25 2.16
C THR A 49 15.20 -21.97 0.81
N THR A 50 15.46 -21.25 -0.29
CA THR A 50 16.44 -21.62 -1.34
C THR A 50 16.43 -20.61 -2.48
N TYR A 51 17.20 -19.52 -2.33
CA TYR A 51 17.70 -18.75 -3.46
C TYR A 51 18.79 -19.57 -4.18
N THR A 52 18.41 -20.63 -4.87
CA THR A 52 19.26 -21.17 -5.95
C THR A 52 18.91 -20.43 -7.22
N ARG A 53 19.83 -19.56 -7.65
CA ARG A 53 19.91 -18.97 -8.98
C ARG A 53 19.32 -19.90 -10.04
N ILE A 54 18.12 -19.61 -10.52
CA ILE A 54 17.68 -20.10 -11.83
C ILE A 54 18.31 -19.15 -12.84
N GLN A 55 19.58 -19.41 -13.17
CA GLN A 55 20.14 -18.97 -14.43
C GLN A 55 19.28 -19.58 -15.53
N CYS A 56 18.58 -18.71 -16.26
CA CYS A 56 17.86 -19.04 -17.49
C CYS A 56 18.85 -19.66 -18.50
N THR A 57 19.00 -20.98 -18.45
CA THR A 57 19.79 -21.80 -19.37
C THR A 57 18.85 -22.38 -20.42
N ARG A 58 18.23 -21.52 -21.23
CA ARG A 58 17.57 -21.92 -22.49
C ARG A 58 17.17 -20.72 -23.36
N CYS A 59 18.17 -19.94 -23.79
CA CYS A 59 18.08 -19.26 -25.08
C CYS A 59 19.02 -19.97 -26.05
N TYR A 60 18.43 -20.84 -26.87
CA TYR A 60 19.09 -21.47 -28.01
C TYR A 60 19.51 -20.42 -29.05
N ARG A 61 20.68 -20.66 -29.64
CA ARG A 61 21.30 -20.05 -30.84
C ARG A 61 20.26 -19.72 -31.93
N MET A 62 20.31 -18.60 -32.67
CA MET A 62 21.23 -18.27 -33.80
C MET A 62 20.82 -16.90 -34.43
N PRO A 63 21.51 -16.32 -35.44
CA PRO A 63 22.95 -16.15 -35.65
C PRO A 63 23.38 -14.70 -36.03
N THR A 64 24.67 -14.40 -35.80
CA THR A 64 25.57 -13.49 -36.55
C THR A 64 25.11 -12.07 -36.96
N ALA A 65 25.70 -11.06 -36.31
CA ALA A 65 26.31 -9.92 -37.00
C ALA A 65 27.52 -9.42 -36.20
N THR A 66 28.68 -9.55 -36.83
CA THR A 66 30.02 -9.19 -36.39
C THR A 66 30.20 -7.69 -36.15
N CYS A 67 30.84 -7.30 -35.05
CA CYS A 67 31.67 -6.09 -35.03
C CYS A 67 32.89 -6.29 -34.13
N THR A 68 34.05 -6.24 -34.78
CA THR A 68 35.41 -6.47 -34.30
C THR A 68 35.90 -5.37 -33.36
N CYS A 69 36.32 -5.72 -32.15
CA CYS A 69 37.12 -4.85 -31.28
C CYS A 69 38.57 -4.77 -31.80
N ARG A 70 39.01 -3.59 -32.23
CA ARG A 70 40.44 -3.25 -32.35
C ARG A 70 40.91 -2.66 -31.01
N LYS A 71 41.93 -3.28 -30.41
CA LYS A 71 42.72 -2.71 -29.32
C LYS A 71 43.62 -1.61 -29.87
N THR A 72 43.61 -0.43 -29.26
CA THR A 72 44.74 0.50 -29.30
C THR A 72 44.98 1.07 -27.91
N SER A 73 46.17 0.80 -27.39
CA SER A 73 46.77 1.44 -26.22
C SER A 73 47.13 2.90 -26.51
N LYS A 74 46.83 3.82 -25.59
CA LYS A 74 47.70 4.93 -25.14
C LYS A 74 47.03 5.67 -23.98
N GLY A 75 47.85 6.09 -23.04
CA GLY A 75 47.46 6.59 -21.72
C GLY A 75 47.13 8.09 -21.67
N ASN A 76 46.69 8.46 -20.46
CA ASN A 76 46.62 9.78 -19.85
C ASN A 76 45.95 10.90 -20.64
N SER A 77 44.67 11.13 -20.36
CA SER A 77 44.13 12.44 -19.93
C SER A 77 42.59 12.38 -19.94
N MET A 78 41.94 12.35 -18.77
CA MET A 78 40.54 12.80 -18.58
C MET A 78 40.14 12.62 -17.11
N ILE A 79 40.62 13.49 -16.23
CA ILE A 79 40.12 13.60 -14.83
C ILE A 79 38.99 14.66 -14.75
N ALA A 80 38.56 15.25 -15.87
CA ALA A 80 37.61 16.38 -15.87
C ALA A 80 36.23 16.07 -16.47
N THR A 81 35.95 14.83 -16.90
CA THR A 81 34.68 14.47 -17.58
C THR A 81 33.73 13.59 -16.77
N ASP A 82 34.15 13.07 -15.60
CA ASP A 82 33.30 12.17 -14.78
C ASP A 82 32.22 12.90 -13.96
N TYR A 83 32.30 14.22 -13.79
CA TYR A 83 31.34 14.97 -12.98
C TYR A 83 30.00 15.26 -13.68
N TYR A 84 29.98 15.37 -15.02
CA TYR A 84 28.75 15.65 -15.76
C TYR A 84 27.99 14.40 -16.23
N LEU A 85 28.66 13.25 -16.28
CA LEU A 85 28.05 11.97 -16.65
C LEU A 85 27.17 11.39 -15.53
N ASN A 86 27.48 11.65 -14.27
CA ASN A 86 26.71 11.10 -13.13
C ASN A 86 25.25 11.58 -13.06
N LYS A 87 24.95 12.77 -13.58
CA LYS A 87 23.57 13.30 -13.58
C LYS A 87 22.67 12.62 -14.62
N GLN A 88 23.26 12.13 -15.72
CA GLN A 88 22.53 11.47 -16.80
C GLN A 88 22.39 9.97 -16.56
N TYR A 89 23.37 9.34 -15.90
CA TYR A 89 23.26 7.95 -15.44
C TYR A 89 22.21 7.76 -14.34
N PHE A 90 21.95 8.76 -13.47
CA PHE A 90 20.88 8.71 -12.47
C PHE A 90 19.48 8.51 -13.08
N SER A 91 19.24 9.03 -14.30
CA SER A 91 17.96 8.81 -15.00
C SER A 91 17.75 7.36 -15.44
N GLN A 92 18.82 6.56 -15.50
CA GLN A 92 18.81 5.15 -15.89
C GLN A 92 18.77 4.18 -14.68
N PHE A 93 18.84 4.72 -13.45
CA PHE A 93 18.80 3.96 -12.19
C PHE A 93 17.40 3.78 -11.59
N VAL A 94 16.38 4.35 -12.23
CA VAL A 94 14.98 4.09 -11.90
C VAL A 94 14.66 2.64 -12.28
N THR A 95 14.55 1.75 -11.29
CA THR A 95 13.73 0.55 -11.46
C THR A 95 12.30 1.02 -11.67
N THR A 96 11.85 1.06 -12.92
CA THR A 96 10.44 1.23 -13.24
C THR A 96 9.73 -0.05 -12.79
N VAL A 97 9.34 -0.10 -11.52
CA VAL A 97 8.42 -1.12 -11.02
C VAL A 97 7.07 -0.77 -11.62
N PHE A 98 6.68 -1.47 -12.68
CA PHE A 98 5.33 -1.41 -13.19
C PHE A 98 4.43 -2.20 -12.24
N TYR A 99 3.68 -1.50 -11.39
CA TYR A 99 2.60 -2.12 -10.64
C TYR A 99 1.45 -2.41 -11.60
N PHE A 100 1.37 -3.66 -12.05
CA PHE A 100 0.15 -4.20 -12.66
C PHE A 100 -0.75 -4.71 -11.54
N GLN A 101 -2.03 -4.38 -11.59
CA GLN A 101 -3.02 -4.86 -10.62
C GLN A 101 -3.29 -6.34 -10.87
N ALA A 102 -2.73 -7.20 -10.03
CA ALA A 102 -2.84 -8.65 -10.21
C ALA A 102 -4.30 -9.09 -10.19
N ALA A 103 -5.10 -8.55 -9.26
CA ALA A 103 -6.52 -8.89 -9.15
C ALA A 103 -7.35 -8.40 -10.34
N LEU A 104 -7.02 -7.23 -10.92
CA LEU A 104 -7.70 -6.74 -12.12
C LEU A 104 -7.36 -7.60 -13.34
N VAL A 105 -6.09 -7.93 -13.54
CA VAL A 105 -5.65 -8.80 -14.65
C VAL A 105 -6.31 -10.18 -14.57
N MET A 106 -6.39 -10.78 -13.38
CA MET A 106 -7.04 -12.07 -13.20
C MET A 106 -8.54 -12.00 -13.48
N PHE A 107 -9.19 -10.88 -13.15
CA PHE A 107 -10.60 -10.68 -13.48
C PHE A 107 -10.84 -10.45 -14.96
N GLU A 108 -10.01 -9.65 -15.64
CA GLU A 108 -10.08 -9.48 -17.10
C GLU A 108 -9.91 -10.83 -17.81
N LEU A 109 -9.01 -11.68 -17.32
CA LEU A 109 -8.88 -13.05 -17.81
C LEU A 109 -10.17 -13.87 -17.59
N ALA A 110 -10.75 -13.82 -16.39
CA ALA A 110 -12.01 -14.51 -16.11
C ALA A 110 -13.16 -14.00 -17.01
N TRP A 111 -13.20 -12.71 -17.30
CA TRP A 111 -14.15 -12.10 -18.22
C TRP A 111 -13.98 -12.59 -19.67
N VAL A 112 -12.75 -12.64 -20.18
CA VAL A 112 -12.46 -13.23 -21.50
C VAL A 112 -12.91 -14.69 -21.57
N MET A 113 -12.85 -15.41 -20.46
CA MET A 113 -13.34 -16.79 -20.34
C MET A 113 -14.86 -16.91 -20.08
N SER A 114 -15.59 -15.79 -20.02
CA SER A 114 -17.02 -15.74 -19.66
C SER A 114 -17.34 -16.41 -18.30
N LYS A 115 -16.41 -16.30 -17.35
CA LYS A 115 -16.50 -16.86 -15.99
C LYS A 115 -16.49 -15.77 -14.90
N ASP A 116 -16.68 -14.51 -15.27
CA ASP A 116 -16.69 -13.38 -14.36
C ASP A 116 -17.89 -13.39 -13.40
N THR A 117 -17.61 -13.33 -12.11
CA THR A 117 -18.61 -13.22 -11.03
C THR A 117 -18.52 -11.86 -10.32
N LYS A 118 -19.59 -11.48 -9.61
CA LYS A 118 -19.60 -10.25 -8.80
C LYS A 118 -18.55 -10.26 -7.70
N ASP A 119 -18.32 -11.44 -7.09
CA ASP A 119 -17.29 -11.63 -6.08
C ASP A 119 -15.89 -11.34 -6.66
N MET A 120 -15.59 -11.86 -7.87
CA MET A 120 -14.32 -11.57 -8.54
C MET A 120 -14.15 -10.10 -8.85
N LEU A 121 -15.20 -9.44 -9.35
CA LEU A 121 -15.19 -8.00 -9.62
C LEU A 121 -14.88 -7.21 -8.34
N TRP A 122 -15.48 -7.60 -7.21
CA TRP A 122 -15.23 -6.96 -5.92
C TRP A 122 -13.80 -7.15 -5.42
N TRP A 123 -13.23 -8.34 -5.57
CA TRP A 123 -11.83 -8.57 -5.24
C TRP A 123 -10.88 -7.75 -6.13
N SER A 124 -11.20 -7.56 -7.40
CA SER A 124 -10.44 -6.67 -8.29
C SER A 124 -10.51 -5.21 -7.86
N VAL A 125 -11.69 -4.74 -7.44
CA VAL A 125 -11.88 -3.42 -6.84
C VAL A 125 -10.98 -3.27 -5.61
N ILE A 126 -11.01 -4.23 -4.68
CA ILE A 126 -10.18 -4.21 -3.47
C ILE A 126 -8.69 -4.18 -3.82
N GLY A 127 -8.23 -4.98 -4.79
CA GLY A 127 -6.83 -4.99 -5.23
C GLY A 127 -6.36 -3.66 -5.83
N VAL A 128 -7.20 -3.00 -6.64
CA VAL A 128 -6.90 -1.65 -7.14
C VAL A 128 -6.85 -0.63 -5.99
N THR A 129 -7.79 -0.74 -5.03
CA THR A 129 -7.82 0.15 -3.86
C THR A 129 -6.62 -0.08 -2.93
N ASP A 130 -6.11 -1.31 -2.78
CA ASP A 130 -4.89 -1.61 -2.02
C ASP A 130 -3.70 -0.79 -2.51
N GLN A 131 -3.48 -0.79 -3.81
CA GLN A 131 -2.37 -0.07 -4.42
C GLN A 131 -2.48 1.44 -4.21
N TRP A 132 -3.69 1.99 -4.17
CA TRP A 132 -3.91 3.41 -3.89
C TRP A 132 -3.76 3.75 -2.40
N VAL A 133 -4.35 2.95 -1.49
CA VAL A 133 -4.25 3.14 -0.02
C VAL A 133 -2.79 3.08 0.43
N HIS A 134 -2.04 2.10 -0.09
CA HIS A 134 -0.61 1.96 0.16
C HIS A 134 0.24 2.81 -0.77
N ASP A 135 -0.34 3.72 -1.57
CA ASP A 135 0.36 4.71 -2.40
C ASP A 135 1.49 4.10 -3.26
N LYS A 136 1.20 2.94 -3.86
CA LYS A 136 2.04 2.21 -4.82
C LYS A 136 1.85 2.74 -6.24
N ILE A 137 0.66 3.29 -6.54
CA ILE A 137 0.31 3.86 -7.86
C ILE A 137 0.02 5.36 -7.76
N PRO A 138 0.30 6.13 -8.83
CA PRO A 138 -0.08 7.54 -8.90
C PRO A 138 -1.60 7.70 -9.00
N HIS A 139 -2.11 8.84 -8.55
CA HIS A 139 -3.55 9.11 -8.51
C HIS A 139 -4.23 9.00 -9.89
N MET A 140 -3.58 9.50 -10.95
CA MET A 140 -4.12 9.40 -12.32
C MET A 140 -4.30 7.95 -12.80
N LYS A 141 -3.40 7.05 -12.40
CA LYS A 141 -3.54 5.62 -12.70
C LYS A 141 -4.73 5.04 -11.95
N TYR A 142 -4.88 5.35 -10.66
CA TYR A 142 -6.05 4.93 -9.88
C TYR A 142 -7.36 5.39 -10.52
N VAL A 143 -7.48 6.66 -10.93
CA VAL A 143 -8.70 7.18 -11.59
C VAL A 143 -8.99 6.43 -12.90
N THR A 144 -7.96 6.13 -13.70
CA THR A 144 -8.11 5.37 -14.95
C THR A 144 -8.60 3.94 -14.71
N ASP A 145 -8.05 3.28 -13.68
CA ASP A 145 -8.40 1.91 -13.32
C ASP A 145 -9.83 1.85 -12.72
N ILE A 146 -10.22 2.84 -11.90
CA ILE A 146 -11.59 2.99 -11.38
C ILE A 146 -12.60 3.19 -12.51
N ALA A 147 -12.30 4.01 -13.52
CA ALA A 147 -13.17 4.19 -14.68
C ALA A 147 -13.36 2.88 -15.46
N THR A 148 -12.33 2.03 -15.51
CA THR A 148 -12.42 0.70 -16.14
C THR A 148 -13.28 -0.25 -15.34
N LEU A 149 -13.08 -0.33 -14.03
CA LEU A 149 -13.93 -1.08 -13.11
C LEU A 149 -15.39 -0.62 -13.13
N GLN A 150 -15.64 0.69 -13.28
CA GLN A 150 -17.00 1.24 -13.34
C GLN A 150 -17.77 0.69 -14.55
N ARG A 151 -17.13 0.52 -15.71
CA ARG A 151 -17.75 -0.12 -16.88
C ARG A 151 -18.18 -1.55 -16.57
N HIS A 152 -17.33 -2.31 -15.88
CA HIS A 152 -17.67 -3.68 -15.46
C HIS A 152 -18.79 -3.73 -14.43
N VAL A 153 -18.81 -2.81 -13.47
CA VAL A 153 -19.91 -2.68 -12.49
C VAL A 153 -21.23 -2.39 -13.19
N SER A 154 -21.26 -1.43 -14.13
CA SER A 154 -22.45 -1.14 -14.93
C SER A 154 -22.92 -2.35 -15.73
N ARG A 155 -22.00 -3.09 -16.37
CA ARG A 155 -22.30 -4.32 -17.11
C ARG A 155 -22.92 -5.40 -16.21
N HIS A 156 -22.34 -5.65 -15.03
CA HIS A 156 -22.87 -6.63 -14.09
C HIS A 156 -24.19 -6.20 -13.46
N ASN A 157 -24.46 -4.90 -13.33
CA ASN A 157 -25.73 -4.40 -12.83
C ASN A 157 -26.85 -4.58 -13.84
N HIS A 158 -26.60 -4.27 -15.12
CA HIS A 158 -27.58 -4.48 -16.20
C HIS A 158 -27.98 -5.95 -16.37
N ARG A 159 -27.01 -6.87 -16.27
CA ARG A 159 -27.29 -8.33 -16.28
C ARG A 159 -28.26 -8.78 -15.18
N ASN A 160 -28.41 -8.03 -14.08
CA ASN A 160 -29.36 -8.37 -13.01
C ASN A 160 -30.74 -7.73 -13.19
N GLU A 161 -30.92 -6.79 -14.13
CA GLU A 161 -32.23 -6.21 -14.44
C GLU A 161 -33.03 -7.16 -15.34
N ASP A 162 -32.33 -7.93 -16.17
CA ASP A 162 -32.92 -8.95 -17.06
C ASP A 162 -33.40 -10.21 -16.33
N GLU A 163 -32.87 -10.47 -15.13
CA GLU A 163 -33.38 -11.48 -14.20
C GLU A 163 -34.26 -10.75 -13.16
N GLU A 164 -35.43 -11.27 -12.76
CA GLU A 164 -36.31 -10.71 -11.71
C GLU A 164 -35.68 -10.69 -10.28
N ASN A 165 -34.35 -10.67 -10.21
CA ASN A 165 -33.51 -10.92 -9.05
C ASN A 165 -33.09 -9.64 -8.33
N SER A 166 -33.51 -8.47 -8.81
CA SER A 166 -33.19 -7.14 -8.24
C SER A 166 -33.75 -6.93 -6.82
N LEU A 167 -34.67 -7.80 -6.38
CA LEU A 167 -35.34 -7.75 -5.07
C LEU A 167 -34.84 -8.82 -4.07
N SER A 168 -33.92 -9.72 -4.46
CA SER A 168 -33.41 -10.73 -3.52
C SER A 168 -32.46 -10.09 -2.50
N ILE A 169 -32.81 -10.18 -1.22
CA ILE A 169 -32.08 -9.60 -0.08
C ILE A 169 -30.63 -10.13 0.03
N ASP A 170 -30.37 -11.31 -0.54
CA ASP A 170 -29.07 -11.97 -0.53
C ASP A 170 -28.17 -11.60 -1.73
N CYS A 171 -28.65 -10.79 -2.67
CA CYS A 171 -27.84 -10.40 -3.81
C CYS A 171 -26.78 -9.37 -3.42
N MET A 172 -25.53 -9.68 -3.76
CA MET A 172 -24.43 -8.73 -3.66
C MET A 172 -24.61 -7.63 -4.70
N ARG A 173 -24.55 -6.37 -4.26
CA ARG A 173 -24.61 -5.18 -5.11
C ARG A 173 -23.36 -4.34 -4.91
N ILE A 174 -22.69 -4.01 -6.01
CA ILE A 174 -21.52 -3.13 -6.02
C ILE A 174 -21.95 -1.80 -6.63
N THR A 175 -21.70 -0.71 -5.92
CA THR A 175 -22.06 0.64 -6.33
C THR A 175 -20.81 1.49 -6.46
N PHE A 176 -20.70 2.21 -7.58
CA PHE A 176 -19.71 3.29 -7.72
C PHE A 176 -20.15 4.48 -6.88
N GLU A 177 -19.24 5.04 -6.08
CA GLU A 177 -19.54 6.15 -5.19
C GLU A 177 -18.43 7.18 -5.18
N TYR A 178 -18.83 8.45 -5.13
CA TYR A 178 -17.94 9.55 -4.79
C TYR A 178 -18.07 9.77 -3.28
N ASP A 179 -17.18 9.19 -2.48
CA ASP A 179 -17.30 9.12 -1.02
C ASP A 179 -16.19 9.89 -0.31
N LEU A 180 -16.23 9.97 1.01
CA LEU A 180 -15.29 10.69 1.86
C LEU A 180 -13.96 9.94 1.97
N ARG A 181 -12.86 10.68 1.94
CA ARG A 181 -11.49 10.22 2.19
C ARG A 181 -11.21 10.05 3.69
N LEU A 182 -12.14 9.41 4.38
CA LEU A 182 -12.10 9.16 5.81
C LEU A 182 -12.02 7.65 6.07
N VAL A 183 -11.02 7.23 6.84
CA VAL A 183 -10.73 5.81 7.06
C VAL A 183 -11.74 5.22 8.04
N LEU A 184 -12.38 4.12 7.65
CA LEU A 184 -13.31 3.34 8.48
C LEU A 184 -14.46 4.17 9.08
N TYR A 185 -14.84 5.30 8.47
CA TYR A 185 -15.80 6.23 9.08
C TYR A 185 -17.17 5.57 9.35
N GLN A 186 -17.54 4.54 8.58
CA GLN A 186 -18.77 3.78 8.77
C GLN A 186 -18.70 2.79 9.96
N HIS A 187 -17.52 2.54 10.53
CA HIS A 187 -17.29 1.48 11.52
C HIS A 187 -16.90 1.97 12.92
N TRP A 188 -16.77 3.28 13.13
CA TRP A 188 -16.50 3.91 14.42
C TRP A 188 -17.12 5.31 14.48
N SER A 189 -16.67 6.17 15.39
CA SER A 189 -17.16 7.54 15.46
C SER A 189 -16.58 8.41 14.32
N LEU A 190 -17.35 9.40 13.90
CA LEU A 190 -16.88 10.37 12.89
C LEU A 190 -15.64 11.11 13.41
N TYR A 191 -15.62 11.46 14.70
CA TYR A 191 -14.47 12.06 15.36
C TYR A 191 -13.20 11.20 15.22
N GLU A 192 -13.29 9.91 15.57
CA GLU A 192 -12.14 9.01 15.47
C GLU A 192 -11.67 8.85 14.02
N SER A 193 -12.59 8.79 13.06
CA SER A 193 -12.22 8.71 11.65
C SER A 193 -11.45 9.94 11.17
N ILE A 194 -11.91 11.15 11.50
CA ILE A 194 -11.23 12.40 11.16
C ILE A 194 -9.85 12.47 11.82
N CYS A 195 -9.74 12.03 13.07
CA CYS A 195 -8.47 12.04 13.79
C CYS A 195 -7.45 11.04 13.24
N ASN A 196 -7.90 9.90 12.73
CA ASN A 196 -7.02 8.81 12.31
C ASN A 196 -6.72 8.77 10.81
N SER A 197 -7.46 9.51 9.99
CA SER A 197 -7.21 9.59 8.55
C SER A 197 -5.98 10.44 8.25
N CYS A 198 -5.10 9.96 7.36
CA CYS A 198 -3.85 10.66 7.03
C CYS A 198 -4.10 12.09 6.54
N TYR A 199 -5.06 12.26 5.64
CA TYR A 199 -5.33 13.52 4.95
C TYR A 199 -5.75 14.61 5.93
N THR A 200 -6.81 14.36 6.71
CA THR A 200 -7.32 15.31 7.71
C THR A 200 -6.33 15.51 8.85
N SER A 201 -5.68 14.46 9.34
CA SER A 201 -4.67 14.56 10.41
C SER A 201 -3.53 15.51 10.01
N CYS A 202 -3.05 15.39 8.76
CA CYS A 202 -2.00 16.25 8.23
C CYS A 202 -2.46 17.69 8.00
N SER A 203 -3.66 17.88 7.42
CA SER A 203 -4.23 19.20 7.15
C SER A 203 -4.46 20.01 8.42
N PHE A 204 -5.01 19.37 9.46
CA PHE A 204 -5.25 20.03 10.75
C PHE A 204 -4.02 20.07 11.65
N LYS A 205 -3.00 19.24 11.40
CA LYS A 205 -1.82 19.07 12.27
C LYS A 205 -2.20 18.66 13.68
N LEU A 206 -2.94 17.55 13.78
CA LEU A 206 -3.59 17.09 15.02
C LEU A 206 -2.63 16.72 16.15
N TRP A 207 -1.35 16.55 15.86
CA TRP A 207 -0.28 16.41 16.86
C TRP A 207 -0.01 17.70 17.66
N SER A 208 -0.60 18.83 17.27
CA SER A 208 -0.45 20.12 17.97
C SER A 208 -1.76 20.57 18.66
N ILE A 209 -1.63 21.29 19.77
CA ILE A 209 -2.78 21.87 20.49
C ILE A 209 -3.57 22.84 19.58
N ASN A 210 -2.86 23.63 18.76
CA ASN A 210 -3.50 24.53 17.80
C ASN A 210 -4.28 23.76 16.72
N GLY A 211 -3.77 22.60 16.29
CA GLY A 211 -4.48 21.73 15.37
C GLY A 211 -5.75 21.13 15.97
N GLN A 212 -5.72 20.77 17.26
CA GLN A 212 -6.91 20.31 17.96
C GLN A 212 -7.98 21.42 18.09
N LYS A 213 -7.58 22.67 18.33
CA LYS A 213 -8.50 23.82 18.32
C LYS A 213 -9.14 24.01 16.95
N LYS A 214 -8.35 23.96 15.87
CA LYS A 214 -8.87 24.02 14.49
C LYS A 214 -9.83 22.88 14.16
N LEU A 215 -9.58 21.68 14.68
CA LEU A 215 -10.52 20.57 14.53
C LEU A 215 -11.85 20.89 15.23
N GLN A 216 -11.83 21.49 16.44
CA GLN A 216 -13.08 21.89 17.10
C GLN A 216 -13.82 22.99 16.32
N GLU A 217 -13.10 23.96 15.75
CA GLU A 217 -13.68 24.97 14.86
C GLU A 217 -14.31 24.33 13.62
N PHE A 218 -13.66 23.32 13.02
CA PHE A 218 -14.20 22.55 11.91
C PHE A 218 -15.46 21.78 12.29
N LEU A 219 -15.48 21.13 13.46
CA LEU A 219 -16.66 20.44 13.97
C LEU A 219 -17.82 21.42 14.23
N ALA A 220 -17.53 22.63 14.68
CA ALA A 220 -18.52 23.68 14.89
C ALA A 220 -19.07 24.23 13.57
N ASP A 221 -18.24 24.40 12.54
CA ASP A 221 -18.67 24.84 11.21
C ASP A 221 -19.59 23.82 10.52
N MET A 222 -19.35 22.52 10.73
CA MET A 222 -20.26 21.47 10.24
C MET A 222 -21.66 21.52 10.86
N GLY A 223 -21.84 22.21 12.00
CA GLY A 223 -23.13 22.36 12.67
C GLY A 223 -23.70 21.06 13.24
N LEU A 224 -22.91 19.99 13.35
CA LEU A 224 -23.36 18.69 13.84
C LEU A 224 -23.33 18.63 15.38
N PRO A 225 -24.36 18.06 16.04
CA PRO A 225 -24.33 17.88 17.49
C PRO A 225 -23.14 17.02 17.94
N LEU A 226 -22.41 17.46 18.99
CA LEU A 226 -21.23 16.74 19.50
C LEU A 226 -21.54 15.27 19.88
N LYS A 227 -22.76 14.98 20.34
CA LYS A 227 -23.21 13.61 20.62
C LYS A 227 -23.20 12.74 19.35
N GLN A 228 -23.69 13.28 18.23
CA GLN A 228 -23.73 12.61 16.93
C GLN A 228 -22.32 12.37 16.38
N VAL A 229 -21.41 13.33 16.54
CA VAL A 229 -20.02 13.21 16.07
C VAL A 229 -19.21 12.17 16.86
N ARG A 230 -19.50 11.99 18.15
CA ARG A 230 -18.78 11.07 19.05
C ARG A 230 -19.39 9.67 19.13
N GLN A 231 -20.66 9.49 18.82
CA GLN A 231 -21.25 8.17 18.77
C GLN A 231 -20.81 7.40 17.52
N LYS A 232 -21.05 6.08 17.51
CA LYS A 232 -20.74 5.25 16.34
C LYS A 232 -21.59 5.68 15.16
N PHE A 233 -21.00 5.72 13.95
CA PHE A 233 -21.69 6.10 12.73
C PHE A 233 -23.00 5.32 12.52
N ASN A 234 -23.00 4.01 12.77
CA ASN A 234 -24.22 3.19 12.63
C ASN A 234 -25.38 3.67 13.52
N SER A 235 -25.10 4.29 14.65
CA SER A 235 -26.10 4.83 15.59
C SER A 235 -26.48 6.29 15.31
N MET A 236 -25.87 6.93 14.32
CA MET A 236 -26.18 8.29 13.89
C MET A 236 -27.54 8.36 13.20
N ASP A 237 -28.22 9.50 13.36
CA ASP A 237 -29.55 9.75 12.80
C ASP A 237 -29.49 9.70 11.27
N MET A 238 -30.53 9.13 10.64
CA MET A 238 -30.53 8.90 9.19
C MET A 238 -30.44 10.19 8.37
N THR A 239 -31.15 11.24 8.81
CA THR A 239 -31.13 12.57 8.17
C THR A 239 -29.73 13.19 8.13
N ILE A 240 -28.93 12.94 9.18
CA ILE A 240 -27.54 13.39 9.24
C ILE A 240 -26.69 12.57 8.27
N LYS A 241 -26.85 11.23 8.26
CA LYS A 241 -26.09 10.34 7.38
C LYS A 241 -26.27 10.66 5.90
N GLU A 242 -27.50 10.97 5.48
CA GLU A 242 -27.82 11.29 4.08
C GLU A 242 -27.09 12.55 3.61
N ASN A 243 -27.06 13.59 4.43
CA ASN A 243 -26.44 14.87 4.09
C ASN A 243 -24.95 14.97 4.50
N LEU A 244 -24.42 13.98 5.22
CA LEU A 244 -23.09 14.06 5.85
C LEU A 244 -21.97 14.33 4.83
N ARG A 245 -22.07 13.74 3.64
CA ARG A 245 -21.05 13.87 2.59
C ARG A 245 -20.94 15.31 2.09
N GLU A 246 -22.08 15.96 1.87
CA GLU A 246 -22.16 17.34 1.40
C GLU A 246 -21.71 18.31 2.50
N VAL A 247 -22.20 18.13 3.72
CA VAL A 247 -21.82 18.96 4.89
C VAL A 247 -20.31 18.93 5.12
N ILE A 248 -19.68 17.75 5.08
CA ILE A 248 -18.22 17.63 5.26
C ILE A 248 -17.47 18.29 4.10
N GLU A 249 -17.94 18.16 2.87
CA GLU A 249 -17.31 18.76 1.70
C GLU A 249 -17.37 20.29 1.72
N GLU A 250 -18.53 20.87 2.04
CA GLU A 250 -18.71 22.32 2.19
C GLU A 250 -17.80 22.90 3.28
N SER A 251 -17.79 22.28 4.47
CA SER A 251 -16.87 22.68 5.54
C SER A 251 -15.41 22.45 5.16
N ALA A 252 -15.06 21.35 4.50
CA ALA A 252 -13.69 21.07 4.08
C ALA A 252 -13.16 22.13 3.11
N ASN A 253 -13.98 22.60 2.18
CA ASN A 253 -13.64 23.66 1.24
C ASN A 253 -13.29 24.97 1.95
N LYS A 254 -14.02 25.35 3.00
CA LYS A 254 -13.69 26.54 3.83
C LYS A 254 -12.33 26.42 4.53
N PHE A 255 -11.92 25.20 4.88
CA PHE A 255 -10.65 24.92 5.55
C PHE A 255 -9.51 24.57 4.56
N ASN A 256 -9.68 24.85 3.26
CA ASN A 256 -8.73 24.56 2.18
C ASN A 256 -8.40 23.07 1.97
N MET A 257 -9.33 22.18 2.29
CA MET A 257 -9.22 20.74 2.04
C MET A 257 -10.03 20.36 0.79
N LYS A 258 -9.40 20.44 -0.39
CA LYS A 258 -10.07 20.24 -1.69
C LYS A 258 -10.30 18.77 -2.05
N ASP A 259 -9.48 17.86 -1.55
CA ASP A 259 -9.45 16.44 -1.94
C ASP A 259 -10.05 15.53 -0.85
N ILE A 260 -11.12 16.02 -0.20
CA ILE A 260 -11.83 15.26 0.84
C ILE A 260 -12.74 14.19 0.24
N ARG A 261 -13.14 14.32 -1.03
CA ARG A 261 -13.95 13.32 -1.74
C ARG A 261 -13.06 12.50 -2.67
N VAL A 262 -13.37 11.21 -2.78
CA VAL A 262 -12.63 10.24 -3.60
C VAL A 262 -13.59 9.33 -4.34
N GLN A 263 -13.21 8.99 -5.57
CA GLN A 263 -13.91 7.99 -6.36
C GLN A 263 -13.56 6.61 -5.80
N THR A 264 -14.58 5.84 -5.42
CA THR A 264 -14.43 4.52 -4.81
C THR A 264 -15.65 3.66 -5.12
N PHE A 265 -15.67 2.46 -4.58
CA PHE A 265 -16.81 1.55 -4.65
C PHE A 265 -17.23 1.13 -3.25
N ALA A 266 -18.53 0.93 -3.10
CA ALA A 266 -19.12 0.28 -1.94
C ALA A 266 -19.72 -1.06 -2.36
N VAL A 267 -19.67 -2.02 -1.44
CA VAL A 267 -20.43 -3.26 -1.56
C VAL A 267 -21.55 -3.25 -0.53
N HIS A 268 -22.71 -3.74 -0.95
CA HIS A 268 -23.85 -3.99 -0.08
C HIS A 268 -24.36 -5.42 -0.31
N PHE A 269 -24.60 -6.15 0.78
CA PHE A 269 -25.23 -7.46 0.74
C PHE A 269 -25.90 -7.76 2.08
N GLY A 270 -27.07 -8.40 2.05
CA GLY A 270 -27.90 -8.55 3.24
C GLY A 270 -28.37 -7.21 3.82
N PHE A 271 -28.98 -7.24 5.00
CA PHE A 271 -29.67 -6.06 5.55
C PHE A 271 -28.76 -4.94 6.07
N LYS A 272 -27.67 -5.31 6.76
CA LYS A 272 -26.83 -4.37 7.52
C LYS A 272 -25.42 -4.21 6.97
N ASN A 273 -25.00 -5.09 6.06
CA ASN A 273 -23.60 -5.15 5.67
C ASN A 273 -23.38 -4.22 4.49
N ARG A 274 -22.66 -3.14 4.77
CA ARG A 274 -22.19 -2.18 3.79
C ARG A 274 -20.74 -1.87 4.12
N PHE A 275 -19.86 -1.98 3.12
CA PHE A 275 -18.42 -1.78 3.28
C PHE A 275 -17.88 -1.00 2.09
N LEU A 276 -17.00 -0.04 2.35
CA LEU A 276 -16.20 0.58 1.29
C LEU A 276 -15.01 -0.32 0.95
N ALA A 277 -14.51 -0.19 -0.29
CA ALA A 277 -13.33 -0.95 -0.72
C ALA A 277 -12.12 -0.70 0.21
N SER A 278 -11.92 0.55 0.64
CA SER A 278 -10.87 0.93 1.59
C SER A 278 -11.01 0.25 2.96
N ASP A 279 -12.24 0.03 3.43
CA ASP A 279 -12.49 -0.59 4.74
C ASP A 279 -12.03 -2.05 4.73
N VAL A 280 -12.33 -2.77 3.65
CA VAL A 280 -11.90 -4.15 3.46
C VAL A 280 -10.38 -4.24 3.30
N VAL A 281 -9.75 -3.32 2.56
CA VAL A 281 -8.28 -3.25 2.44
C VAL A 281 -7.64 -3.09 3.81
N HIS A 282 -8.10 -2.13 4.62
CA HIS A 282 -7.53 -1.90 5.95
C HIS A 282 -7.73 -3.09 6.89
N ALA A 283 -8.89 -3.76 6.82
CA ALA A 283 -9.18 -4.95 7.60
C ALA A 283 -8.30 -6.15 7.20
N ALA A 284 -8.21 -6.45 5.90
CA ALA A 284 -7.36 -7.52 5.38
C ALA A 284 -5.88 -7.26 5.69
N ALA A 285 -5.41 -6.02 5.53
CA ALA A 285 -4.05 -5.62 5.87
C ALA A 285 -3.75 -5.72 7.37
N ALA A 286 -4.74 -5.61 8.24
CA ALA A 286 -4.55 -5.76 9.69
C ALA A 286 -4.49 -7.24 10.10
N LEU A 287 -5.28 -8.11 9.46
CA LEU A 287 -5.24 -9.55 9.68
C LEU A 287 -3.93 -10.17 9.17
N LEU A 288 -3.46 -9.73 7.99
CA LEU A 288 -2.27 -10.26 7.35
C LEU A 288 -1.00 -10.04 8.19
N GLU A 289 -0.90 -8.89 8.85
CA GLU A 289 0.24 -8.51 9.68
C GLU A 289 -0.09 -8.53 11.18
N ASN A 290 -0.99 -9.44 11.60
CA ASN A 290 -1.27 -9.60 13.01
C ASN A 290 -0.01 -10.06 13.77
N VAL A 291 0.18 -9.51 14.97
CA VAL A 291 1.40 -9.72 15.79
C VAL A 291 1.08 -10.48 17.08
N GLU A 292 -0.11 -11.08 17.17
CA GLU A 292 -0.47 -11.95 18.29
C GLU A 292 0.39 -13.22 18.31
N LYS A 293 0.79 -13.65 19.51
CA LYS A 293 1.90 -14.61 19.72
C LYS A 293 1.62 -16.03 19.24
N ASP A 294 0.36 -16.39 19.02
CA ASP A 294 -0.07 -17.76 18.75
C ASP A 294 -0.31 -18.05 17.27
N GLU A 295 -0.07 -17.08 16.38
CA GLU A 295 -0.43 -17.18 14.96
C GLU A 295 0.82 -17.22 14.06
N THR A 296 0.92 -18.23 13.20
CA THR A 296 1.98 -18.28 12.19
C THR A 296 1.69 -17.28 11.06
N PRO A 297 2.71 -16.81 10.31
CA PRO A 297 2.47 -15.95 9.14
C PRO A 297 1.53 -16.59 8.10
N THR A 298 1.54 -17.91 7.99
CA THR A 298 0.64 -18.66 7.10
C THR A 298 -0.80 -18.65 7.61
N ASP A 299 -1.02 -18.70 8.92
CA ASP A 299 -2.37 -18.59 9.50
C ASP A 299 -2.95 -17.20 9.29
N ASN A 300 -2.13 -16.16 9.45
CA ASN A 300 -2.50 -14.77 9.12
C ASN A 300 -2.84 -14.64 7.63
N PHE A 301 -2.04 -15.31 6.80
CA PHE A 301 -2.32 -15.75 5.44
C PHE A 301 -3.80 -16.04 5.17
N ILE A 302 -4.18 -17.19 5.71
CA ILE A 302 -5.48 -17.81 5.48
C ILE A 302 -6.60 -16.96 6.09
N LYS A 303 -6.36 -16.35 7.26
CA LYS A 303 -7.34 -15.46 7.91
C LYS A 303 -7.65 -14.24 7.06
N ALA A 304 -6.64 -13.60 6.48
CA ALA A 304 -6.81 -12.48 5.56
C ALA A 304 -7.49 -12.91 4.25
N LEU A 305 -7.18 -14.10 3.72
CA LEU A 305 -7.86 -14.63 2.53
C LEU A 305 -9.34 -14.95 2.78
N ASP A 306 -9.65 -15.48 3.96
CA ASP A 306 -11.01 -15.85 4.34
C ASP A 306 -11.88 -14.63 4.63
N CYS A 307 -11.32 -13.52 5.11
CA CYS A 307 -12.07 -12.28 5.34
C CYS A 307 -12.63 -11.63 4.05
N LEU A 308 -12.06 -11.98 2.88
CA LEU A 308 -12.57 -11.55 1.57
C LEU A 308 -13.82 -12.31 1.12
N SER A 309 -14.16 -13.41 1.79
CA SER A 309 -15.31 -14.25 1.45
C SER A 309 -16.56 -13.73 2.15
N ARG A 310 -17.69 -13.63 1.42
CA ARG A 310 -18.98 -13.20 1.99
C ARG A 310 -19.50 -14.11 3.11
N SER A 311 -19.07 -15.37 3.14
CA SER A 311 -19.43 -16.35 4.17
C SER A 311 -18.83 -16.05 5.53
N ASN A 312 -17.78 -15.21 5.63
CA ASN A 312 -17.01 -15.07 6.86
C ASN A 312 -16.86 -13.60 7.31
N LEU A 313 -17.99 -12.98 7.64
CA LEU A 313 -18.04 -11.59 8.08
C LEU A 313 -17.44 -11.37 9.47
N GLU A 314 -17.45 -12.39 10.32
CA GLU A 314 -16.86 -12.31 11.66
C GLU A 314 -15.36 -11.98 11.57
N ARG A 315 -14.64 -12.62 10.65
CA ARG A 315 -13.22 -12.32 10.40
C ARG A 315 -13.02 -10.92 9.83
N LEU A 316 -13.90 -10.47 8.93
CA LEU A 316 -13.83 -9.09 8.43
C LEU A 316 -14.02 -8.07 9.56
N HIS A 317 -14.98 -8.27 10.45
CA HIS A 317 -15.20 -7.40 11.60
C HIS A 317 -14.03 -7.42 12.59
N LEU A 318 -13.45 -8.59 12.86
CA LEU A 318 -12.20 -8.71 13.63
C LEU A 318 -11.07 -7.89 12.99
N GLY A 319 -10.90 -8.02 11.67
CA GLY A 319 -9.91 -7.25 10.91
C GLY A 319 -10.14 -5.74 11.00
N ILE A 320 -11.40 -5.29 10.95
CA ILE A 320 -11.76 -3.87 11.14
C ILE A 320 -11.34 -3.37 12.52
N ASP A 321 -11.55 -4.16 13.58
CA ASP A 321 -11.17 -3.75 14.93
C ASP A 321 -9.65 -3.73 15.13
N LEU A 322 -8.92 -4.68 14.54
CA LEU A 322 -7.45 -4.64 14.48
C LEU A 322 -6.95 -3.44 13.68
N ALA A 323 -7.61 -3.10 12.56
CA ALA A 323 -7.26 -1.94 11.75
C ALA A 323 -7.44 -0.62 12.53
N LYS A 324 -8.50 -0.49 13.33
CA LYS A 324 -8.69 0.67 14.22
C LYS A 324 -7.55 0.81 15.22
N LYS A 325 -7.11 -0.30 15.85
CA LYS A 325 -5.96 -0.30 16.77
C LYS A 325 -4.68 0.13 16.03
N LYS A 326 -4.41 -0.45 14.86
CA LYS A 326 -3.25 -0.11 14.02
C LYS A 326 -3.21 1.37 13.64
N LEU A 327 -4.33 1.94 13.19
CA LEU A 327 -4.42 3.35 12.80
C LEU A 327 -4.20 4.31 13.97
N LYS A 328 -4.74 3.97 15.16
CA LYS A 328 -4.50 4.75 16.39
C LYS A 328 -3.02 4.72 16.79
N ALA A 329 -2.39 3.55 16.77
CA ALA A 329 -0.96 3.39 17.06
C ALA A 329 -0.08 4.18 16.09
N ILE A 330 -0.41 4.16 14.79
CA ILE A 330 0.29 4.96 13.76
C ILE A 330 0.23 6.45 14.10
N GLN A 331 -0.96 7.00 14.36
CA GLN A 331 -1.09 8.44 14.64
C GLN A 331 -0.36 8.86 15.92
N GLN A 332 -0.42 8.03 16.97
CA GLN A 332 0.31 8.29 18.22
C GLN A 332 1.82 8.29 17.99
N THR A 333 2.33 7.34 17.22
CA THR A 333 3.75 7.26 16.87
C THR A 333 4.19 8.44 16.01
N VAL A 334 3.38 8.83 15.02
CA VAL A 334 3.64 10.01 14.17
C VAL A 334 3.71 11.28 15.02
N ALA A 335 2.72 11.48 15.90
CA ALA A 335 2.70 12.62 16.81
C ALA A 335 3.93 12.64 17.71
N SER A 336 4.30 11.49 18.29
CA SER A 336 5.50 11.35 19.11
C SER A 336 6.76 11.74 18.33
N CYS A 337 6.95 11.20 17.13
CA CYS A 337 8.13 11.45 16.29
C CYS A 337 8.26 12.93 15.90
N ILE A 338 7.15 13.61 15.61
CA ILE A 338 7.17 15.03 15.24
C ILE A 338 7.41 15.91 16.47
N CYS A 339 6.73 15.64 17.59
CA CYS A 339 6.85 16.46 18.80
C CYS A 339 8.23 16.33 19.46
N THR A 340 8.86 15.17 19.37
CA THR A 340 10.22 14.92 19.88
C THR A 340 11.32 15.22 18.86
N ASN A 341 10.95 15.65 17.65
CA ASN A 341 11.86 16.00 16.55
C ASN A 341 12.87 14.88 16.22
N LEU A 342 12.40 13.63 16.14
CA LEU A 342 13.22 12.45 15.81
C LEU A 342 13.61 12.37 14.32
N ILE A 343 13.00 13.20 13.47
CA ILE A 343 13.27 13.21 12.03
C ILE A 343 14.49 14.10 11.76
N LEU A 344 15.59 13.48 11.37
CA LEU A 344 16.85 14.15 11.12
C LEU A 344 17.13 14.23 9.62
N SER A 345 17.57 15.40 9.16
CA SER A 345 18.05 15.57 7.79
C SER A 345 19.51 15.17 7.69
N GLN A 346 19.81 14.10 6.96
CA GLN A 346 21.18 13.59 6.74
C GLN A 346 21.87 14.22 5.52
N GLY A 347 21.25 15.21 4.88
CA GLY A 347 21.73 15.84 3.66
C GLY A 347 20.86 15.45 2.47
N PRO A 348 21.07 14.28 1.83
CA PRO A 348 20.29 13.84 0.67
C PRO A 348 18.95 13.18 1.02
N PHE A 349 18.74 12.76 2.27
CA PHE A 349 17.49 12.15 2.73
C PHE A 349 17.17 12.50 4.19
N LEU A 350 15.92 12.28 4.59
CA LEU A 350 15.47 12.31 5.97
C LEU A 350 15.61 10.92 6.60
N TYR A 351 15.97 10.87 7.87
CA TYR A 351 16.16 9.63 8.61
C TYR A 351 15.37 9.65 9.92
N CYS A 352 14.67 8.55 10.21
CA CYS A 352 13.97 8.33 11.47
C CYS A 352 14.24 6.90 11.97
N HIS A 353 14.48 6.76 13.27
CA HIS A 353 14.71 5.46 13.91
C HIS A 353 13.75 5.27 15.08
N LEU A 354 12.99 4.18 15.07
CA LEU A 354 12.18 3.75 16.20
C LEU A 354 13.03 2.92 17.15
N LEU A 355 12.88 3.19 18.45
CA LEU A 355 13.55 2.44 19.51
C LEU A 355 12.63 1.34 20.04
N GLU A 356 13.20 0.34 20.70
CA GLU A 356 12.44 -0.76 21.30
C GLU A 356 11.43 -0.27 22.36
N GLY A 357 11.74 0.83 23.06
CA GLY A 357 10.85 1.44 24.04
C GLY A 357 9.66 2.20 23.43
N THR A 358 9.55 2.30 22.10
CA THR A 358 8.41 2.96 21.46
C THR A 358 7.14 2.12 21.64
N PRO A 359 6.00 2.72 22.03
CA PRO A 359 4.74 2.00 22.15
C PRO A 359 4.37 1.35 20.82
N ASP A 360 3.82 0.13 20.88
CA ASP A 360 3.38 -0.65 19.72
C ASP A 360 4.46 -0.94 18.66
N VAL A 361 5.76 -0.83 18.99
CA VAL A 361 6.87 -1.03 18.04
C VAL A 361 6.80 -2.38 17.30
N LYS A 362 6.25 -3.41 17.95
CA LYS A 362 6.05 -4.75 17.36
C LYS A 362 5.13 -4.73 16.14
N LEU A 363 4.15 -3.82 16.09
CA LEU A 363 3.31 -3.62 14.90
C LEU A 363 4.15 -3.12 13.73
N PHE A 364 5.14 -2.26 13.99
CA PHE A 364 6.00 -1.65 12.98
C PHE A 364 7.22 -2.50 12.60
N SER A 365 7.38 -3.68 13.20
CA SER A 365 8.34 -4.69 12.73
C SER A 365 7.87 -5.38 11.44
N LYS A 366 6.61 -5.18 11.02
CA LYS A 366 6.05 -5.73 9.79
C LYS A 366 6.12 -4.73 8.62
N PRO A 367 6.44 -5.15 7.38
CA PRO A 367 6.70 -4.24 6.27
C PRO A 367 5.53 -3.33 5.87
N LEU A 368 4.29 -3.80 5.77
CA LEU A 368 3.14 -2.97 5.33
C LEU A 368 2.80 -1.93 6.40
N ALA A 369 2.78 -2.32 7.68
CA ALA A 369 2.57 -1.41 8.80
C ALA A 369 3.66 -0.34 8.88
N LEU A 370 4.93 -0.72 8.73
CA LEU A 370 6.05 0.23 8.67
C LEU A 370 5.94 1.16 7.46
N THR A 371 5.54 0.64 6.31
CA THR A 371 5.34 1.43 5.08
C THR A 371 4.24 2.45 5.27
N LEU A 372 3.11 2.05 5.86
CA LEU A 372 2.00 2.94 6.14
C LEU A 372 2.39 4.03 7.15
N LEU A 373 3.10 3.66 8.23
CA LEU A 373 3.64 4.59 9.21
C LEU A 373 4.59 5.61 8.58
N CYS A 374 5.55 5.14 7.79
CA CYS A 374 6.56 5.96 7.14
C CYS A 374 5.92 7.00 6.21
N LYS A 375 4.89 6.59 5.44
CA LYS A 375 4.14 7.51 4.56
C LYS A 375 3.32 8.53 5.34
N TYR A 376 2.65 8.13 6.43
CA TYR A 376 1.92 9.06 7.29
C TYR A 376 2.87 10.07 7.94
N LEU A 377 4.04 9.58 8.40
CA LEU A 377 5.07 10.40 9.01
C LEU A 377 5.64 11.43 8.03
N LEU A 378 5.97 11.01 6.79
CA LEU A 378 6.50 11.91 5.76
C LEU A 378 5.48 13.00 5.41
N LYS A 379 4.22 12.63 5.17
CA LYS A 379 3.13 13.59 4.89
C LYS A 379 2.97 14.61 6.03
N ALA A 380 2.92 14.11 7.27
CA ALA A 380 2.79 14.96 8.45
C ALA A 380 4.02 15.88 8.65
N PHE A 381 5.22 15.39 8.37
CA PHE A 381 6.46 16.16 8.45
C PHE A 381 6.53 17.26 7.39
N VAL A 382 6.16 16.98 6.14
CA VAL A 382 6.12 17.96 5.04
C VAL A 382 5.15 19.11 5.36
N CYS A 383 4.00 18.80 5.97
CA CYS A 383 3.04 19.80 6.44
C CYS A 383 3.59 20.62 7.63
N SER A 384 4.43 20.03 8.48
CA SER A 384 4.98 20.67 9.68
C SER A 384 6.21 21.55 9.39
N THR A 385 7.10 21.10 8.52
CA THR A 385 8.40 21.72 8.30
C THR A 385 8.29 23.06 7.56
N ARG A 386 9.06 24.05 8.01
CA ARG A 386 9.23 25.34 7.32
C ARG A 386 10.33 25.29 6.26
N ASN A 387 11.23 24.31 6.33
CA ASN A 387 12.36 24.21 5.41
C ASN A 387 11.91 23.66 4.05
N LYS A 388 12.03 24.49 2.99
CA LYS A 388 11.64 24.11 1.63
C LYS A 388 12.43 22.92 1.09
N ARG A 389 13.72 22.79 1.44
CA ARG A 389 14.55 21.66 1.01
C ARG A 389 14.03 20.34 1.61
N CYS A 390 13.72 20.32 2.90
CA CYS A 390 13.26 19.11 3.58
C CYS A 390 11.91 18.59 3.06
N LYS A 391 11.12 19.41 2.36
CA LYS A 391 9.84 18.99 1.77
C LYS A 391 10.00 18.05 0.58
N ILE A 392 11.11 18.15 -0.13
CA ILE A 392 11.39 17.37 -1.35
C ILE A 392 12.34 16.19 -1.10
N LEU A 393 12.73 15.97 0.16
CA LEU A 393 13.64 14.88 0.50
C LEU A 393 12.85 13.57 0.71
N PRO A 394 13.45 12.42 0.31
CA PRO A 394 12.91 11.12 0.67
C PRO A 394 13.10 10.83 2.15
N LEU A 395 12.42 9.79 2.66
CA LEU A 395 12.51 9.35 4.04
C LEU A 395 12.99 7.91 4.13
N ILE A 396 13.96 7.67 5.00
CA ILE A 396 14.40 6.35 5.43
C ILE A 396 13.97 6.15 6.88
N MET A 397 13.30 5.04 7.14
CA MET A 397 12.84 4.67 8.46
C MET A 397 13.43 3.31 8.88
N ALA A 398 13.92 3.23 10.10
CA ALA A 398 14.46 2.00 10.67
C ALA A 398 13.69 1.62 11.94
N ALA A 399 13.26 0.37 12.04
CA ALA A 399 12.59 -0.18 13.22
C ALA A 399 13.23 -1.49 13.68
N PRO A 400 13.14 -1.86 14.98
CA PRO A 400 13.61 -3.15 15.46
C PRO A 400 12.81 -4.29 14.84
N LEU A 401 13.51 -5.32 14.35
CA LEU A 401 12.89 -6.54 13.82
C LEU A 401 12.97 -7.69 14.83
N ASP A 402 14.18 -8.01 15.26
CA ASP A 402 14.46 -9.09 16.21
C ASP A 402 15.59 -8.63 17.13
N VAL A 403 15.25 -8.50 18.42
CA VAL A 403 16.14 -7.97 19.46
C VAL A 403 17.23 -8.98 19.79
N GLU A 404 16.91 -10.29 19.81
CA GLU A 404 17.87 -11.34 20.13
C GLU A 404 18.94 -11.47 19.03
N LYS A 405 18.52 -11.30 17.77
CA LYS A 405 19.45 -11.32 16.63
C LYS A 405 20.11 -9.98 16.37
N GLY A 406 19.71 -8.90 17.05
CA GLY A 406 20.21 -7.55 16.80
C GLY A 406 19.98 -7.08 15.36
N THR A 407 18.81 -7.41 14.77
CA THR A 407 18.44 -7.03 13.40
C THR A 407 17.37 -5.95 13.40
N VAL A 408 17.51 -5.02 12.45
CA VAL A 408 16.57 -3.93 12.21
C VAL A 408 16.01 -4.03 10.80
N ILE A 409 14.74 -3.70 10.65
CA ILE A 409 14.10 -3.51 9.34
C ILE A 409 14.33 -2.05 8.92
N VAL A 410 14.78 -1.86 7.68
CA VAL A 410 15.02 -0.53 7.08
C VAL A 410 14.16 -0.40 5.84
N LEU A 411 13.40 0.69 5.77
CA LEU A 411 12.52 1.03 4.66
C LEU A 411 12.92 2.40 4.09
N GLY A 412 13.04 2.50 2.77
CA GLY A 412 13.20 3.78 2.07
C GLY A 412 11.97 4.12 1.24
N ILE A 413 11.38 5.30 1.44
CA ILE A 413 10.27 5.81 0.63
C ILE A 413 10.67 7.07 -0.16
N PRO A 414 10.13 7.25 -1.38
CA PRO A 414 10.41 8.43 -2.19
C PRO A 414 9.84 9.70 -1.55
N PRO A 415 10.25 10.89 -2.01
CA PRO A 415 9.68 12.16 -1.56
C PRO A 415 8.17 12.24 -1.80
N GLU A 416 7.46 12.93 -0.91
CA GLU A 416 6.04 13.22 -1.09
C GLU A 416 5.88 14.31 -2.17
N SER A 417 5.29 13.94 -3.30
CA SER A 417 4.85 14.87 -4.33
C SER A 417 3.62 14.33 -5.04
N GLU A 418 2.67 15.23 -5.34
CA GLU A 418 1.42 14.94 -6.06
C GLU A 418 1.68 14.56 -7.53
N THR A 419 2.77 15.07 -8.12
CA THR A 419 3.17 14.79 -9.51
C THR A 419 4.18 13.65 -9.62
N SER A 420 4.53 13.00 -8.51
CA SER A 420 5.53 11.94 -8.51
C SER A 420 5.01 10.70 -9.25
N ASP A 421 5.84 10.16 -10.12
CA ASP A 421 5.70 8.83 -10.73
C ASP A 421 5.73 7.67 -9.69
N LYS A 422 5.83 7.99 -8.38
CA LYS A 422 5.93 7.04 -7.26
C LYS A 422 7.07 6.02 -7.40
N LYS A 423 8.06 6.33 -8.22
CA LYS A 423 9.26 5.52 -8.45
C LYS A 423 10.15 5.52 -7.21
N ASN A 424 10.52 4.32 -6.77
CA ASN A 424 11.41 4.13 -5.64
C ASN A 424 12.80 3.68 -6.12
N PHE A 425 13.83 4.44 -5.76
CA PHE A 425 15.23 4.14 -6.10
C PHE A 425 16.00 3.49 -4.95
N PHE A 426 15.40 3.37 -3.75
CA PHE A 426 16.11 2.87 -2.58
C PHE A 426 16.54 1.42 -2.68
N GLY A 427 15.83 0.57 -3.42
CA GLY A 427 16.21 -0.83 -3.54
C GLY A 427 17.64 -1.03 -4.06
N ARG A 428 17.96 -0.42 -5.21
CA ARG A 428 19.32 -0.45 -5.76
C ARG A 428 20.32 0.39 -4.95
N ALA A 429 19.87 1.47 -4.35
CA ALA A 429 20.75 2.29 -3.51
C ALA A 429 21.22 1.51 -2.27
N PHE A 430 20.32 0.74 -1.65
CA PHE A 430 20.62 -0.14 -0.52
C PHE A 430 21.54 -1.28 -0.92
N GLU A 431 21.31 -1.92 -2.07
CA GLU A 431 22.19 -2.97 -2.60
C GLU A 431 23.63 -2.46 -2.78
N LYS A 432 23.82 -1.33 -3.46
CA LYS A 432 25.15 -0.72 -3.65
C LYS A 432 25.81 -0.29 -2.36
N ALA A 433 25.04 0.25 -1.41
CA ALA A 433 25.56 0.65 -0.10
C ALA A 433 25.99 -0.56 0.73
N ALA A 434 25.27 -1.68 0.63
CA ALA A 434 25.63 -2.94 1.27
C ALA A 434 26.91 -3.53 0.67
N GLU A 435 27.04 -3.53 -0.66
CA GLU A 435 28.24 -4.02 -1.38
C GLU A 435 29.49 -3.22 -1.02
N SER A 436 29.41 -1.88 -1.02
CA SER A 436 30.57 -1.02 -0.75
C SER A 436 31.09 -1.12 0.68
N THR A 437 30.21 -1.44 1.64
CA THR A 437 30.55 -1.51 3.07
C THR A 437 30.68 -2.93 3.60
N SER A 438 30.46 -3.94 2.74
CA SER A 438 30.33 -5.35 3.15
C SER A 438 29.41 -5.49 4.37
N SER A 439 28.27 -4.79 4.35
CA SER A 439 27.29 -4.82 5.43
C SER A 439 26.43 -6.08 5.34
N ARG A 440 26.07 -6.65 6.49
CA ARG A 440 25.19 -7.82 6.56
C ARG A 440 23.74 -7.39 6.36
N THR A 441 23.28 -7.40 5.10
CA THR A 441 21.89 -7.14 4.72
C THR A 441 21.20 -8.37 4.14
N ILE A 442 19.89 -8.44 4.31
CA ILE A 442 19.01 -9.44 3.68
C ILE A 442 17.97 -8.69 2.84
N HIS A 443 17.83 -9.10 1.59
CA HIS A 443 16.92 -8.53 0.60
C HIS A 443 15.86 -9.56 0.18
N ASP A 444 15.19 -10.16 1.16
CA ASP A 444 14.23 -11.26 0.93
C ASP A 444 12.79 -10.76 0.68
N HIS A 445 12.53 -9.46 0.85
CA HIS A 445 11.23 -8.87 0.56
C HIS A 445 11.00 -8.68 -0.94
N PHE A 446 9.76 -8.89 -1.40
CA PHE A 446 9.35 -8.58 -2.78
C PHE A 446 9.55 -7.10 -3.13
N ASP A 447 9.36 -6.21 -2.15
CA ASP A 447 9.73 -4.81 -2.28
C ASP A 447 11.20 -4.62 -1.89
N THR A 448 12.04 -4.41 -2.91
CA THR A 448 13.48 -4.17 -2.75
C THR A 448 13.81 -2.96 -1.87
N SER A 449 12.86 -2.04 -1.66
CA SER A 449 13.05 -0.88 -0.78
C SER A 449 12.92 -1.19 0.71
N VAL A 450 12.66 -2.45 1.06
CA VAL A 450 12.67 -2.98 2.42
C VAL A 450 13.82 -3.97 2.57
N ILE A 451 14.67 -3.76 3.57
CA ILE A 451 15.81 -4.62 3.85
C ILE A 451 15.87 -4.95 5.34
N GLU A 452 16.47 -6.08 5.67
CA GLU A 452 16.91 -6.37 7.04
C GLU A 452 18.41 -6.06 7.16
N LEU A 453 18.80 -5.39 8.24
CA LEU A 453 20.17 -4.95 8.47
C LEU A 453 20.60 -5.30 9.91
N LYS A 454 21.85 -5.71 10.08
CA LYS A 454 22.44 -5.88 11.42
C LYS A 454 22.70 -4.52 12.07
N MET A 455 22.30 -4.36 13.34
CA MET A 455 22.38 -3.10 14.07
C MET A 455 23.81 -2.53 14.15
N GLU A 456 24.81 -3.41 14.25
CA GLU A 456 26.24 -3.08 14.27
C GLU A 456 26.71 -2.40 12.96
N ASP A 457 26.14 -2.80 11.83
CA ASP A 457 26.55 -2.32 10.50
C ASP A 457 25.83 -1.02 10.09
N ARG A 458 24.87 -0.55 10.89
CA ARG A 458 24.00 0.58 10.58
C ARG A 458 24.75 1.88 10.31
N GLY A 459 25.76 2.19 11.12
CA GLY A 459 26.53 3.44 10.98
C GLY A 459 27.23 3.52 9.62
N LYS A 460 28.11 2.56 9.34
CA LYS A 460 28.84 2.49 8.07
C LYS A 460 27.91 2.44 6.85
N PHE A 461 26.78 1.72 6.96
CA PHE A 461 25.80 1.62 5.88
C PHE A 461 25.16 2.97 5.56
N LEU A 462 24.74 3.73 6.58
CA LEU A 462 24.15 5.06 6.39
C LEU A 462 25.17 6.06 5.82
N ASP A 463 26.42 6.01 6.27
CA ASP A 463 27.48 6.91 5.77
C ASP A 463 27.77 6.65 4.28
N ALA A 464 27.84 5.38 3.87
CA ALA A 464 27.98 5.02 2.47
C ALA A 464 26.77 5.44 1.63
N LEU A 465 25.56 5.33 2.19
CA LEU A 465 24.34 5.76 1.51
C LEU A 465 24.27 7.29 1.37
N ILE A 466 24.72 8.05 2.36
CA ILE A 466 24.84 9.50 2.28
C ILE A 466 25.80 9.87 1.15
N THR A 467 26.94 9.19 1.07
CA THR A 467 27.96 9.43 0.03
C THR A 467 27.45 9.09 -1.37
N LEU A 468 26.61 8.05 -1.48
CA LEU A 468 26.03 7.61 -2.76
C LEU A 468 24.95 8.57 -3.29
N LEU A 469 24.20 9.23 -2.40
CA LEU A 469 23.03 10.05 -2.75
C LEU A 469 23.28 11.56 -2.69
N SER A 470 24.43 11.99 -2.17
CA SER A 470 24.88 13.38 -2.18
C SER A 470 25.50 13.74 -3.52
#